data_AF-K1Z1F2-F1
#
_entry.id   AF-K1Z1F2-F1
#
_cell.length_a   1.000
_cell.length_b   1.000
_cell.length_c   1.000
_cell.angle_alpha   90.00
_cell.angle_beta   90.00
_cell.angle_gamma   90.00
#
_symmetry.space_group_name_H-M   'P 1'
#
loop_
_entity.id
_entity.type
_entity.pdbx_description
1 polymer ?
#
loop_
_entity_poly.entity_id
_entity_poly.type
_entity_poly.pdbx_seq_one_letter_code
_entity_poly.pdbx_strand_id
1 'polypeptide(L)'
;MGRTVEDVAIALGVLAGSDTSDSKTMAKEAKFYSDYTQFLNKDGLKGKRIGVVTNISGFHYKVDSLMKKAVEFLKSSGAEVVDVAMPLRGEISGASFQVMLYEFKDGLNKYFASLGENAPIKNIEELIEFNKKDSVELMFFDQQLLELAQAKGGLDDPKYKQALALMQKGTRGDGIDKVMNSNKLDALIAPTGSPAWKTDFVNGDNFLGSSSSFAAISGYPNITVPMGFISDLPVGISFFGRAWSEPTLLEIAYAFEQGTKHRQAPKFLNYIEINVKPGNKK
;
A
#
# COMPACT_ATOMS: atom_id res chain seq x y z
N MET A 1 -12.30 -1.02 -0.47
CA MET A 1 -12.11 -1.34 0.97
C MET A 1 -13.36 -2.04 1.47
N GLY A 2 -13.23 -3.04 2.34
CA GLY A 2 -14.35 -3.84 2.87
C GLY A 2 -13.97 -4.46 4.22
N ARG A 3 -14.95 -5.03 4.95
CA ARG A 3 -14.67 -5.71 6.23
C ARG A 3 -14.21 -7.13 6.02
N THR A 4 -14.56 -7.73 4.89
CA THR A 4 -14.12 -9.06 4.47
C THR A 4 -13.41 -8.99 3.12
N VAL A 5 -12.59 -9.99 2.81
CA VAL A 5 -12.02 -10.17 1.47
C VAL A 5 -13.13 -10.37 0.44
N GLU A 6 -14.23 -11.00 0.82
CA GLU A 6 -15.43 -11.17 -0.01
C GLU A 6 -16.06 -9.82 -0.42
N ASP A 7 -16.28 -8.90 0.55
CA ASP A 7 -16.81 -7.55 0.26
C ASP A 7 -15.89 -6.81 -0.72
N VAL A 8 -14.58 -6.94 -0.56
CA VAL A 8 -13.57 -6.32 -1.45
C VAL A 8 -13.62 -6.93 -2.85
N ALA A 9 -13.77 -8.25 -2.97
CA ALA A 9 -13.88 -8.93 -4.26
C ALA A 9 -15.16 -8.53 -5.02
N ILE A 10 -16.30 -8.43 -4.32
CA ILE A 10 -17.56 -7.94 -4.91
C ILE A 10 -17.37 -6.52 -5.43
N ALA A 11 -16.82 -5.63 -4.61
CA ALA A 11 -16.59 -4.23 -5.00
C ALA A 11 -15.63 -4.14 -6.20
N LEU A 12 -14.58 -4.96 -6.25
CA LEU A 12 -13.64 -4.97 -7.36
C LEU A 12 -14.31 -5.39 -8.67
N GLY A 13 -15.22 -6.38 -8.64
CA GLY A 13 -15.96 -6.80 -9.85
C GLY A 13 -16.84 -5.72 -10.46
N VAL A 14 -17.34 -4.79 -9.64
CA VAL A 14 -18.13 -3.63 -10.11
C VAL A 14 -17.24 -2.53 -10.67
N LEU A 15 -16.06 -2.31 -10.07
CA LEU A 15 -15.16 -1.19 -10.40
C LEU A 15 -14.21 -1.50 -11.55
N ALA A 16 -13.81 -2.76 -11.73
CA ALA A 16 -12.80 -3.16 -12.70
C ALA A 16 -13.35 -3.11 -14.13
N GLY A 17 -12.69 -2.36 -15.00
CA GLY A 17 -13.06 -2.28 -16.41
C GLY A 17 -12.12 -1.37 -17.21
N SER A 18 -12.28 -1.43 -18.52
CA SER A 18 -11.63 -0.49 -19.44
C SER A 18 -12.41 0.82 -19.51
N ASP A 19 -11.69 1.93 -19.54
CA ASP A 19 -12.20 3.28 -19.72
C ASP A 19 -11.33 4.01 -20.76
N THR A 20 -11.97 4.46 -21.84
CA THR A 20 -11.29 5.23 -22.90
C THR A 20 -10.74 6.58 -22.43
N SER A 21 -11.25 7.10 -21.31
CA SER A 21 -10.74 8.32 -20.68
C SER A 21 -9.45 8.11 -19.88
N ASP A 22 -9.16 6.85 -19.51
CA ASP A 22 -7.93 6.45 -18.82
C ASP A 22 -7.14 5.40 -19.61
N SER A 23 -6.12 5.87 -20.32
CA SER A 23 -5.19 5.02 -21.08
C SER A 23 -4.54 3.88 -20.28
N LYS A 24 -4.45 3.97 -18.94
CA LYS A 24 -3.87 2.91 -18.10
C LYS A 24 -4.77 1.68 -18.04
N THR A 25 -6.08 1.84 -18.20
CA THR A 25 -7.06 0.73 -18.24
C THR A 25 -7.05 -0.03 -19.57
N MET A 26 -6.33 0.47 -20.57
CA MET A 26 -6.20 -0.12 -21.90
C MET A 26 -4.93 -0.98 -22.05
N ALA A 27 -4.24 -1.28 -20.95
CA ALA A 27 -3.06 -2.14 -20.97
C ALA A 27 -3.40 -3.52 -21.54
N LYS A 28 -2.56 -4.02 -22.45
CA LYS A 28 -2.82 -5.26 -23.19
C LYS A 28 -2.92 -6.49 -22.28
N GLU A 29 -2.16 -6.48 -21.20
CA GLU A 29 -2.10 -7.55 -20.20
C GLU A 29 -3.21 -7.44 -19.14
N ALA A 30 -3.98 -6.34 -19.13
CA ALA A 30 -5.05 -6.13 -18.18
C ALA A 30 -6.13 -7.20 -18.34
N LYS A 31 -6.52 -7.81 -17.22
CA LYS A 31 -7.62 -8.77 -17.15
C LYS A 31 -8.60 -8.30 -16.09
N PHE A 32 -9.72 -7.79 -16.55
CA PHE A 32 -10.84 -7.40 -15.70
C PHE A 32 -11.86 -8.53 -15.64
N TYR A 33 -12.38 -8.78 -14.45
CA TYR A 33 -13.45 -9.75 -14.22
C TYR A 33 -14.64 -9.00 -13.63
N SER A 34 -15.84 -9.21 -14.18
CA SER A 34 -17.07 -8.65 -13.59
C SER A 34 -17.44 -9.32 -12.25
N ASP A 35 -16.85 -10.48 -11.98
CA ASP A 35 -17.01 -11.21 -10.73
C ASP A 35 -15.65 -11.73 -10.24
N TYR A 36 -15.07 -11.11 -9.22
CA TYR A 36 -13.85 -11.61 -8.57
C TYR A 36 -14.15 -12.61 -7.44
N THR A 37 -15.42 -12.81 -7.04
CA THR A 37 -15.77 -13.76 -5.97
C THR A 37 -15.50 -15.21 -6.36
N GLN A 38 -15.45 -15.49 -7.67
CA GLN A 38 -15.03 -16.78 -8.21
C GLN A 38 -13.64 -17.24 -7.77
N PHE A 39 -12.77 -16.31 -7.32
CA PHE A 39 -11.42 -16.61 -6.84
C PHE A 39 -11.35 -16.87 -5.32
N LEU A 40 -12.48 -16.78 -4.60
CA LEU A 40 -12.53 -16.96 -3.15
C LEU A 40 -12.53 -18.45 -2.79
N ASN A 41 -11.33 -19.00 -2.57
CA ASN A 41 -11.13 -20.39 -2.21
C ASN A 41 -10.56 -20.54 -0.79
N LYS A 42 -11.27 -21.26 0.09
CA LYS A 42 -10.83 -21.50 1.49
C LYS A 42 -9.55 -22.33 1.58
N ASP A 43 -9.29 -23.17 0.57
CA ASP A 43 -8.08 -23.97 0.44
C ASP A 43 -6.98 -23.26 -0.39
N GLY A 44 -7.15 -21.96 -0.66
CA GLY A 44 -6.34 -21.18 -1.58
C GLY A 44 -4.83 -21.12 -1.29
N LEU A 45 -4.43 -21.49 -0.06
CA LEU A 45 -3.03 -21.58 0.38
C LEU A 45 -2.33 -22.89 -0.03
N LYS A 46 -3.08 -23.98 -0.28
CA LYS A 46 -2.48 -25.29 -0.58
C LYS A 46 -1.62 -25.22 -1.84
N GLY A 47 -0.34 -25.57 -1.71
CA GLY A 47 0.61 -25.58 -2.82
C GLY A 47 1.11 -24.21 -3.27
N LYS A 48 0.70 -23.12 -2.60
CA LYS A 48 1.21 -21.78 -2.90
C LYS A 48 2.62 -21.62 -2.34
N ARG A 49 3.48 -20.91 -3.07
CA ARG A 49 4.82 -20.52 -2.62
C ARG A 49 4.86 -19.03 -2.33
N ILE A 50 5.07 -18.65 -1.07
CA ILE A 50 4.95 -17.27 -0.60
C ILE A 50 6.29 -16.78 -0.05
N GLY A 51 6.74 -15.61 -0.49
CA GLY A 51 7.96 -14.98 0.01
C GLY A 51 7.69 -14.03 1.16
N VAL A 52 8.31 -14.22 2.32
CA VAL A 52 8.29 -13.25 3.43
C VAL A 52 9.41 -12.25 3.25
N VAL A 53 9.08 -10.96 3.12
CA VAL A 53 10.08 -9.90 3.01
C VAL A 53 10.68 -9.60 4.39
N THR A 54 11.86 -10.12 4.67
CA THR A 54 12.47 -10.06 6.02
C THR A 54 13.31 -8.81 6.25
N ASN A 55 13.86 -8.20 5.19
CA ASN A 55 14.77 -7.05 5.28
C ASN A 55 14.07 -5.70 5.59
N ILE A 56 12.79 -5.72 5.96
CA ILE A 56 12.04 -4.59 6.52
C ILE A 56 11.52 -4.88 7.94
N SER A 57 11.94 -5.99 8.56
CA SER A 57 11.53 -6.33 9.93
C SER A 57 12.27 -5.48 10.95
N GLY A 58 11.81 -5.50 12.20
CA GLY A 58 12.54 -4.90 13.33
C GLY A 58 12.13 -3.47 13.67
N PHE A 59 11.23 -2.84 12.92
CA PHE A 59 10.66 -1.55 13.31
C PHE A 59 9.71 -1.64 14.50
N HIS A 60 9.16 -2.84 14.80
CA HIS A 60 8.32 -3.06 15.97
C HIS A 60 8.26 -4.55 16.36
N TYR A 61 8.90 -4.93 17.49
CA TYR A 61 9.05 -6.34 17.88
C TYR A 61 7.73 -7.15 18.03
N LYS A 62 6.63 -6.51 18.48
CA LYS A 62 5.32 -7.18 18.54
C LYS A 62 4.70 -7.40 17.16
N VAL A 63 5.00 -6.53 16.18
CA VAL A 63 4.57 -6.72 14.79
C VAL A 63 5.33 -7.90 14.20
N ASP A 64 6.64 -7.98 14.43
CA ASP A 64 7.45 -9.15 14.03
C ASP A 64 6.91 -10.45 14.67
N SER A 65 6.44 -10.39 15.92
CA SER A 65 5.83 -11.53 16.60
C SER A 65 4.49 -11.96 15.97
N LEU A 66 3.66 -11.01 15.52
CA LEU A 66 2.44 -11.31 14.77
C LEU A 66 2.75 -11.89 13.39
N MET A 67 3.76 -11.34 12.68
CA MET A 67 4.21 -11.88 11.40
C MET A 67 4.68 -13.33 11.51
N LYS A 68 5.43 -13.68 12.57
CA LYS A 68 5.85 -15.07 12.81
C LYS A 68 4.65 -16.01 12.93
N LYS A 69 3.62 -15.63 13.69
CA LYS A 69 2.38 -16.41 13.82
C LYS A 69 1.62 -16.53 12.49
N ALA A 70 1.58 -15.45 11.71
CA ALA A 70 0.97 -15.47 10.38
C ALA A 70 1.71 -16.44 9.45
N VAL A 71 3.05 -16.44 9.47
CA VAL A 71 3.89 -17.38 8.70
C VAL A 71 3.67 -18.83 9.14
N GLU A 72 3.58 -19.10 10.45
CA GLU A 72 3.25 -20.43 10.98
C GLU A 72 1.90 -20.92 10.48
N PHE A 73 0.88 -20.06 10.51
CA PHE A 73 -0.46 -20.38 10.00
C PHE A 73 -0.45 -20.67 8.48
N LEU A 74 0.26 -19.85 7.69
CA LEU A 74 0.38 -20.05 6.24
C LEU A 74 1.02 -21.41 5.93
N LYS A 75 2.09 -21.77 6.64
CA LYS A 75 2.76 -23.07 6.52
C LYS A 75 1.84 -24.22 6.91
N SER A 76 1.14 -24.13 8.04
CA SER A 76 0.19 -25.17 8.47
C SER A 76 -1.00 -25.34 7.52
N SER A 77 -1.31 -24.31 6.74
CA SER A 77 -2.40 -24.32 5.74
C SER A 77 -1.93 -24.82 4.36
N GLY A 78 -0.70 -25.33 4.25
CA GLY A 78 -0.19 -25.99 3.04
C GLY A 78 0.56 -25.07 2.07
N ALA A 79 0.87 -23.83 2.46
CA ALA A 79 1.76 -22.96 1.69
C ALA A 79 3.24 -23.25 2.02
N GLU A 80 4.09 -23.22 1.02
CA GLU A 80 5.53 -23.14 1.22
C GLU A 80 5.90 -21.67 1.44
N VAL A 81 6.52 -21.36 2.58
CA VAL A 81 6.91 -19.98 2.91
C VAL A 81 8.42 -19.87 3.03
N VAL A 82 9.02 -18.99 2.23
CA VAL A 82 10.47 -18.77 2.17
C VAL A 82 10.82 -17.31 2.44
N ASP A 83 11.96 -17.09 3.08
CA ASP A 83 12.44 -15.74 3.35
C ASP A 83 13.04 -15.13 2.08
N VAL A 84 12.71 -13.87 1.81
CA VAL A 84 13.25 -13.10 0.70
C VAL A 84 13.64 -11.69 1.14
N ALA A 85 14.55 -11.09 0.38
CA ALA A 85 14.90 -9.68 0.54
C ALA A 85 14.45 -8.90 -0.69
N MET A 86 13.77 -7.77 -0.47
CA MET A 86 13.44 -6.84 -1.54
C MET A 86 14.59 -5.86 -1.77
N PRO A 87 14.92 -5.51 -3.02
CA PRO A 87 15.95 -4.53 -3.32
C PRO A 87 15.48 -3.12 -2.91
N LEU A 88 15.76 -2.75 -1.66
CA LEU A 88 15.49 -1.40 -1.14
C LEU A 88 16.64 -0.48 -1.54
N ARG A 89 16.37 0.45 -2.45
CA ARG A 89 17.37 1.45 -2.84
C ARG A 89 16.84 2.86 -2.60
N GLY A 90 17.59 3.66 -1.85
CA GLY A 90 17.26 5.07 -1.60
C GLY A 90 17.12 5.87 -2.89
N GLU A 91 17.89 5.54 -3.93
CA GLU A 91 17.79 6.14 -5.26
C GLU A 91 16.41 5.95 -5.91
N ILE A 92 15.79 4.77 -5.73
CA ILE A 92 14.46 4.46 -6.29
C ILE A 92 13.39 5.26 -5.55
N SER A 93 13.51 5.38 -4.22
CA SER A 93 12.59 6.18 -3.42
C SER A 93 12.69 7.66 -3.76
N GLY A 94 13.92 8.17 -3.92
CA GLY A 94 14.16 9.55 -4.38
C GLY A 94 13.60 9.81 -5.78
N ALA A 95 13.77 8.87 -6.71
CA ALA A 95 13.18 8.96 -8.05
C ALA A 95 11.64 8.96 -8.01
N SER A 96 11.05 8.11 -7.18
CA SER A 96 9.59 8.07 -6.98
C SER A 96 9.05 9.39 -6.43
N PHE A 97 9.74 9.99 -5.45
CA PHE A 97 9.36 11.31 -4.94
C PHE A 97 9.43 12.39 -6.02
N GLN A 98 10.45 12.37 -6.89
CA GLN A 98 10.49 13.31 -8.02
C GLN A 98 9.31 13.10 -8.96
N VAL A 99 9.06 11.86 -9.41
CA VAL A 99 7.93 11.52 -10.29
C VAL A 99 6.61 12.04 -9.70
N MET A 100 6.37 11.81 -8.40
CA MET A 100 5.18 12.28 -7.71
C MET A 100 5.02 13.80 -7.78
N LEU A 101 6.08 14.59 -7.57
CA LEU A 101 5.99 16.05 -7.64
C LEU A 101 5.65 16.55 -9.06
N TYR A 102 6.24 15.96 -10.10
CA TYR A 102 5.96 16.31 -11.49
C TYR A 102 4.51 15.94 -11.88
N GLU A 103 4.10 14.71 -11.59
CA GLU A 103 2.77 14.20 -11.94
C GLU A 103 1.66 14.83 -11.10
N PHE A 104 1.94 15.20 -9.84
CA PHE A 104 0.97 15.89 -8.99
C PHE A 104 0.64 17.28 -9.53
N LYS A 105 1.65 18.08 -9.93
CA LYS A 105 1.41 19.38 -10.57
C LYS A 105 0.62 19.23 -11.87
N ASP A 106 1.07 18.35 -12.77
CA ASP A 106 0.42 18.14 -14.07
C ASP A 106 -1.02 17.64 -13.92
N GLY A 107 -1.23 16.60 -13.11
CA GLY A 107 -2.52 15.98 -12.89
C GLY A 107 -3.51 16.89 -12.19
N LEU A 108 -3.09 17.62 -11.15
CA LEU A 108 -3.96 18.52 -10.41
C LEU A 108 -4.40 19.72 -11.26
N ASN A 109 -3.51 20.29 -12.07
CA ASN A 109 -3.87 21.37 -13.00
C ASN A 109 -4.84 20.90 -14.10
N LYS A 110 -4.63 19.69 -14.64
CA LYS A 110 -5.59 19.08 -15.59
C LYS A 110 -6.95 18.84 -14.95
N TYR A 111 -6.97 18.38 -13.70
CA TYR A 111 -8.20 18.21 -12.93
C TYR A 111 -8.92 19.53 -12.70
N PHE A 112 -8.24 20.58 -12.22
CA PHE A 112 -8.89 21.88 -12.03
C PHE A 112 -9.42 22.48 -13.33
N ALA A 113 -8.70 22.30 -14.44
CA ALA A 113 -9.19 22.70 -15.76
C ALA A 113 -10.48 21.94 -16.15
N SER A 114 -10.61 20.65 -15.80
CA SER A 114 -11.79 19.85 -16.14
C SER A 114 -13.05 20.22 -15.33
N LEU A 115 -12.89 20.93 -14.20
CA LEU A 115 -14.02 21.45 -13.41
C LEU A 115 -14.73 22.66 -14.07
N GLY A 116 -14.14 23.23 -15.13
CA GLY A 116 -14.74 24.31 -15.92
C GLY A 116 -14.62 25.71 -15.32
N GLU A 117 -15.31 26.67 -15.96
CA GLU A 117 -15.18 28.10 -15.66
C GLU A 117 -15.62 28.50 -14.24
N ASN A 118 -16.46 27.69 -13.59
CA ASN A 118 -16.94 27.94 -12.22
C ASN A 118 -16.07 27.29 -11.13
N ALA A 119 -14.98 26.61 -11.50
CA ALA A 119 -14.06 26.06 -10.51
C ALA A 119 -13.51 27.18 -9.60
N PRO A 120 -13.58 27.05 -8.26
CA PRO A 120 -13.17 28.11 -7.34
C PRO A 120 -11.65 28.32 -7.30
N ILE A 121 -10.89 27.29 -7.70
CA ILE A 121 -9.43 27.30 -7.81
C ILE A 121 -9.09 26.71 -9.18
N LYS A 122 -8.26 27.39 -9.98
CA LYS A 122 -7.96 27.00 -11.37
C LYS A 122 -6.70 26.17 -11.53
N ASN A 123 -5.79 26.23 -10.57
CA ASN A 123 -4.49 25.61 -10.65
C ASN A 123 -3.85 25.53 -9.24
N ILE A 124 -2.74 24.82 -9.15
CA ILE A 124 -1.98 24.66 -7.90
C ILE A 124 -1.41 25.99 -7.36
N GLU A 125 -1.14 26.98 -8.21
CA GLU A 125 -0.64 28.30 -7.77
C GLU A 125 -1.72 29.06 -7.01
N GLU A 126 -2.95 29.08 -7.54
CA GLU A 126 -4.10 29.65 -6.85
C GLU A 126 -4.43 28.90 -5.56
N LEU A 127 -4.26 27.57 -5.52
CA LEU A 127 -4.42 26.79 -4.29
C LEU A 127 -3.41 27.20 -3.22
N ILE A 128 -2.13 27.38 -3.59
CA ILE A 128 -1.08 27.81 -2.68
C ILE A 128 -1.40 29.20 -2.11
N GLU A 129 -1.82 30.12 -2.97
CA GLU A 129 -2.18 31.49 -2.56
C GLU A 129 -3.47 31.56 -1.75
N PHE A 130 -4.42 30.65 -2.00
CA PHE A 130 -5.60 30.48 -1.17
C PHE A 130 -5.20 30.09 0.26
N ASN A 131 -4.40 29.02 0.41
CA ASN A 131 -3.95 28.53 1.71
C ASN A 131 -3.17 29.59 2.50
N LYS A 132 -2.33 30.40 1.84
CA LYS A 132 -1.58 31.50 2.49
C LYS A 132 -2.47 32.58 3.09
N LYS A 133 -3.65 32.80 2.53
CA LYS A 133 -4.60 33.83 2.96
C LYS A 133 -5.58 33.31 4.01
N ASP A 134 -5.61 32.01 4.26
CA ASP A 134 -6.51 31.37 5.21
C ASP A 134 -5.81 31.11 6.54
N SER A 135 -6.45 31.47 7.66
CA SER A 135 -5.89 31.31 9.00
C SER A 135 -5.98 29.88 9.55
N VAL A 136 -6.71 29.00 8.87
CA VAL A 136 -6.99 27.61 9.29
C VAL A 136 -6.18 26.60 8.49
N GLU A 137 -6.07 26.77 7.16
CA GLU A 137 -5.45 25.77 6.27
C GLU A 137 -4.01 25.39 6.68
N LEU A 138 -3.23 26.36 7.15
CA LEU A 138 -1.81 26.16 7.54
C LEU A 138 -1.61 26.23 9.06
N MET A 139 -2.65 26.02 9.86
CA MET A 139 -2.61 26.18 11.32
C MET A 139 -1.63 25.21 12.00
N PHE A 140 -1.50 23.99 11.49
CA PHE A 140 -0.70 22.93 12.14
C PHE A 140 0.52 22.51 11.32
N PHE A 141 0.41 22.48 9.99
CA PHE A 141 1.48 22.03 9.10
C PHE A 141 1.57 22.96 7.88
N ASP A 142 2.74 22.99 7.25
CA ASP A 142 2.96 23.80 6.05
C ASP A 142 2.40 23.15 4.78
N GLN A 143 2.58 23.83 3.64
CA GLN A 143 2.21 23.34 2.32
C GLN A 143 3.44 23.14 1.40
N GLN A 144 4.59 22.79 1.97
CA GLN A 144 5.85 22.70 1.23
C GLN A 144 5.77 21.74 0.03
N LEU A 145 5.00 20.65 0.13
CA LEU A 145 4.84 19.70 -0.99
C LEU A 145 4.11 20.32 -2.19
N LEU A 146 3.12 21.20 -1.96
CA LEU A 146 2.45 21.95 -3.02
C LEU A 146 3.45 22.89 -3.71
N GLU A 147 4.25 23.62 -2.93
CA GLU A 147 5.25 24.56 -3.44
C GLU A 147 6.37 23.84 -4.22
N LEU A 148 6.87 22.71 -3.70
CA LEU A 148 7.86 21.86 -4.37
C LEU A 148 7.34 21.29 -5.69
N ALA A 149 6.06 20.88 -5.73
CA ALA A 149 5.41 20.40 -6.95
C ALA A 149 5.25 21.55 -7.94
N GLN A 150 4.76 22.72 -7.50
CA GLN A 150 4.58 23.90 -8.35
C GLN A 150 5.90 24.36 -8.99
N ALA A 151 7.03 24.20 -8.29
CA ALA A 151 8.36 24.50 -8.81
C ALA A 151 8.88 23.52 -9.90
N LYS A 152 8.18 22.40 -10.18
CA LYS A 152 8.58 21.45 -11.22
C LYS A 152 8.27 21.94 -12.64
N GLY A 153 9.06 21.44 -13.59
CA GLY A 153 8.78 21.55 -15.02
C GLY A 153 7.60 20.67 -15.46
N GLY A 154 7.41 20.54 -16.77
CA GLY A 154 6.41 19.63 -17.34
C GLY A 154 6.92 18.18 -17.44
N LEU A 155 6.03 17.26 -17.85
CA LEU A 155 6.35 15.83 -18.02
C LEU A 155 7.30 15.54 -19.20
N ASP A 156 7.65 16.55 -19.99
CA ASP A 156 8.69 16.44 -21.02
C ASP A 156 10.11 16.68 -20.50
N ASP A 157 10.25 17.14 -19.25
CA ASP A 157 11.54 17.39 -18.60
C ASP A 157 12.41 16.11 -18.57
N PRO A 158 13.67 16.16 -19.07
CA PRO A 158 14.58 15.03 -19.02
C PRO A 158 14.77 14.45 -17.60
N LYS A 159 14.74 15.28 -16.56
CA LYS A 159 14.87 14.84 -15.16
C LYS A 159 13.68 13.98 -14.74
N TYR A 160 12.47 14.36 -15.14
CA TYR A 160 11.28 13.54 -14.91
C TYR A 160 11.38 12.21 -15.65
N LYS A 161 11.70 12.22 -16.95
CA LYS A 161 11.82 10.99 -17.76
C LYS A 161 12.88 10.04 -17.20
N GLN A 162 14.00 10.56 -16.72
CA GLN A 162 15.05 9.78 -16.07
C GLN A 162 14.58 9.17 -14.74
N ALA A 163 13.94 9.98 -13.89
CA ALA A 163 13.41 9.52 -12.60
C ALA A 163 12.33 8.43 -12.81
N LEU A 164 11.42 8.63 -13.76
CA LEU A 164 10.38 7.67 -14.12
C LEU A 164 10.98 6.34 -14.58
N ALA A 165 11.96 6.37 -15.48
CA ALA A 165 12.60 5.15 -15.98
C ALA A 165 13.35 4.39 -14.87
N LEU A 166 14.08 5.11 -14.01
CA LEU A 166 14.78 4.51 -12.86
C LEU A 166 13.78 3.87 -11.88
N MET A 167 12.73 4.60 -11.52
CA MET A 167 11.67 4.15 -10.62
C MET A 167 10.97 2.90 -11.15
N GLN A 168 10.51 2.92 -12.40
CA GLN A 168 9.78 1.80 -13.00
C GLN A 168 10.66 0.57 -13.13
N LYS A 169 11.88 0.72 -13.64
CA LYS A 169 12.82 -0.41 -13.76
C LYS A 169 13.14 -1.03 -12.40
N GLY A 170 13.46 -0.19 -11.42
CA GLY A 170 13.90 -0.62 -10.09
C GLY A 170 12.81 -1.29 -9.25
N THR A 171 11.54 -0.94 -9.47
CA THR A 171 10.41 -1.50 -8.70
C THR A 171 9.68 -2.64 -9.38
N ARG A 172 9.70 -2.70 -10.72
CA ARG A 172 9.07 -3.75 -11.53
C ARG A 172 10.08 -4.85 -11.86
N GLY A 173 10.68 -4.78 -13.05
CA GLY A 173 11.55 -5.80 -13.62
C GLY A 173 12.72 -6.18 -12.72
N ASP A 174 13.43 -5.19 -12.15
CA ASP A 174 14.54 -5.43 -11.21
C ASP A 174 14.08 -5.56 -9.74
N GLY A 175 12.80 -5.31 -9.48
CA GLY A 175 12.17 -5.30 -8.15
C GLY A 175 11.32 -6.54 -7.91
N ILE A 176 9.99 -6.36 -7.83
CA ILE A 176 9.04 -7.43 -7.50
C ILE A 176 9.18 -8.62 -8.46
N ASP A 177 9.26 -8.36 -9.77
CA ASP A 177 9.25 -9.43 -10.77
C ASP A 177 10.49 -10.32 -10.63
N LYS A 178 11.67 -9.72 -10.46
CA LYS A 178 12.91 -10.47 -10.25
C LYS A 178 12.86 -11.36 -9.01
N VAL A 179 12.44 -10.80 -7.87
CA VAL A 179 12.36 -11.55 -6.60
C VAL A 179 11.37 -12.71 -6.73
N MET A 180 10.19 -12.47 -7.30
CA MET A 180 9.18 -13.51 -7.49
C MET A 180 9.64 -14.58 -8.47
N ASN A 181 10.25 -14.20 -9.60
CA ASN A 181 10.71 -15.15 -10.62
C ASN A 181 11.86 -16.03 -10.11
N SER A 182 12.88 -15.43 -9.48
CA SER A 182 14.03 -16.18 -8.95
C SER A 182 13.64 -17.19 -7.87
N ASN A 183 12.56 -16.92 -7.13
CA ASN A 183 12.08 -17.77 -6.05
C ASN A 183 10.80 -18.53 -6.40
N LYS A 184 10.31 -18.45 -7.64
CA LYS A 184 9.05 -19.10 -8.11
C LYS A 184 7.84 -18.82 -7.20
N LEU A 185 7.67 -17.56 -6.79
CA LEU A 185 6.63 -17.17 -5.82
C LEU A 185 5.28 -16.91 -6.49
N ASP A 186 4.21 -17.20 -5.76
CA ASP A 186 2.84 -16.77 -6.08
C ASP A 186 2.53 -15.39 -5.51
N ALA A 187 3.05 -15.08 -4.32
CA ALA A 187 2.88 -13.80 -3.64
C ALA A 187 4.06 -13.47 -2.72
N LEU A 188 4.16 -12.20 -2.36
CA LEU A 188 5.02 -11.67 -1.31
C LEU A 188 4.15 -11.24 -0.12
N ILE A 189 4.69 -11.39 1.08
CA ILE A 189 4.07 -10.94 2.32
C ILE A 189 5.02 -10.13 3.19
N ALA A 190 4.44 -9.17 3.90
CA ALA A 190 5.12 -8.33 4.86
C ALA A 190 4.10 -7.70 5.82
N PRO A 191 4.52 -7.24 7.02
CA PRO A 191 3.63 -6.45 7.86
C PRO A 191 3.24 -5.15 7.14
N THR A 192 1.94 -4.82 7.14
CA THR A 192 1.44 -3.60 6.48
C THR A 192 2.00 -2.34 7.14
N GLY A 193 2.11 -2.33 8.46
CA GLY A 193 2.70 -1.23 9.22
C GLY A 193 2.64 -1.49 10.72
N SER A 194 3.04 -0.50 11.51
CA SER A 194 2.87 -0.49 12.97
C SER A 194 1.41 -0.24 13.36
N PRO A 195 1.04 -0.52 14.64
CA PRO A 195 -0.20 0.00 15.21
C PRO A 195 -0.32 1.52 15.05
N ALA A 196 -1.54 2.02 15.17
CA ALA A 196 -1.80 3.45 15.17
C ALA A 196 -1.01 4.18 16.27
N TRP A 197 -0.57 5.40 15.96
CA TRP A 197 0.04 6.33 16.91
C TRP A 197 -0.97 7.38 17.38
N LYS A 198 -0.59 8.17 18.39
CA LYS A 198 -1.37 9.33 18.83
C LYS A 198 -1.24 10.44 17.80
N THR A 199 -2.35 11.14 17.50
CA THR A 199 -2.30 12.39 16.74
C THR A 199 -1.44 13.41 17.49
N ASP A 200 -0.45 13.96 16.79
CA ASP A 200 0.47 14.96 17.31
C ASP A 200 0.52 16.14 16.33
N PHE A 201 -0.02 17.28 16.75
CA PHE A 201 -0.06 18.50 15.95
C PHE A 201 1.29 19.24 15.87
N VAL A 202 2.28 18.80 16.65
CA VAL A 202 3.62 19.41 16.69
C VAL A 202 4.58 18.64 15.79
N ASN A 203 4.65 17.31 15.97
CA ASN A 203 5.63 16.48 15.27
C ASN A 203 5.05 15.69 14.09
N GLY A 204 3.72 15.66 13.94
CA GLY A 204 3.05 14.88 12.90
C GLY A 204 3.07 13.37 13.19
N ASP A 205 3.19 12.58 12.13
CA ASP A 205 3.04 11.13 12.20
C ASP A 205 4.25 10.42 12.81
N ASN A 206 4.00 9.46 13.72
CA ASN A 206 5.05 8.60 14.29
C ASN A 206 5.20 7.29 13.50
N PHE A 207 5.62 7.43 12.25
CA PHE A 207 5.78 6.31 11.32
C PHE A 207 7.00 5.44 11.68
N LEU A 208 6.79 4.16 11.95
CA LEU A 208 7.86 3.21 12.28
C LEU A 208 8.32 2.37 11.08
N GLY A 209 7.40 2.02 10.17
CA GLY A 209 7.70 1.17 9.03
C GLY A 209 6.44 0.68 8.31
N SER A 210 6.58 0.29 7.04
CA SER A 210 5.51 -0.24 6.20
C SER A 210 6.07 -1.01 5.00
N SER A 211 5.23 -1.86 4.41
CA SER A 211 5.53 -2.58 3.17
C SER A 211 4.84 -2.00 1.92
N SER A 212 4.04 -0.94 2.05
CA SER A 212 3.14 -0.47 0.97
C SER A 212 3.89 0.01 -0.27
N SER A 213 5.05 0.65 -0.07
CA SER A 213 5.84 1.28 -1.15
C SER A 213 6.25 0.31 -2.27
N PHE A 214 6.45 -0.97 -1.97
CA PHE A 214 6.83 -1.96 -3.00
C PHE A 214 5.78 -2.07 -4.10
N ALA A 215 4.52 -2.25 -3.71
CA ALA A 215 3.41 -2.41 -4.63
C ALA A 215 2.93 -1.06 -5.19
N ALA A 216 2.93 -0.02 -4.35
CA ALA A 216 2.48 1.32 -4.76
C ALA A 216 3.36 1.90 -5.88
N ILE A 217 4.69 1.87 -5.72
CA ILE A 217 5.62 2.50 -6.67
C ILE A 217 5.69 1.69 -7.99
N SER A 218 5.58 0.36 -7.91
CA SER A 218 5.52 -0.49 -9.11
C SER A 218 4.18 -0.36 -9.85
N GLY A 219 3.11 0.04 -9.17
CA GLY A 219 1.74 0.01 -9.68
C GLY A 219 1.17 -1.40 -9.73
N TYR A 220 1.62 -2.27 -8.82
CA TYR A 220 1.21 -3.68 -8.73
C TYR A 220 0.22 -3.89 -7.58
N PRO A 221 -0.59 -4.96 -7.60
CA PRO A 221 -1.63 -5.16 -6.62
C PRO A 221 -1.10 -5.49 -5.22
N ASN A 222 -1.83 -4.99 -4.22
CA ASN A 222 -1.64 -5.27 -2.79
C ASN A 222 -3.02 -5.37 -2.12
N ILE A 223 -3.19 -6.38 -1.28
CA ILE A 223 -4.33 -6.51 -0.37
C ILE A 223 -3.81 -6.68 1.06
N THR A 224 -4.35 -5.90 1.99
CA THR A 224 -4.08 -6.05 3.42
C THR A 224 -5.25 -6.74 4.12
N VAL A 225 -4.95 -7.70 5.00
CA VAL A 225 -5.90 -8.43 5.83
C VAL A 225 -5.47 -8.32 7.29
N PRO A 226 -6.39 -8.18 8.27
CA PRO A 226 -6.01 -8.19 9.69
C PRO A 226 -5.24 -9.47 10.06
N MET A 227 -4.08 -9.31 10.71
CA MET A 227 -3.28 -10.43 11.24
C MET A 227 -3.26 -10.49 12.78
N GLY A 228 -3.95 -9.55 13.43
CA GLY A 228 -4.09 -9.52 14.88
C GLY A 228 -4.09 -8.11 15.44
N PHE A 229 -3.75 -8.01 16.72
CA PHE A 229 -3.79 -6.78 17.49
C PHE A 229 -2.54 -6.64 18.37
N ILE A 230 -2.14 -5.40 18.61
CA ILE A 230 -1.20 -5.01 19.66
C ILE A 230 -1.98 -4.13 20.64
N SER A 231 -2.19 -4.63 21.86
CA SER A 231 -3.27 -4.12 22.72
C SER A 231 -4.60 -4.15 21.95
N ASP A 232 -5.34 -3.05 21.87
CA ASP A 232 -6.60 -2.93 21.13
C ASP A 232 -6.42 -2.40 19.69
N LEU A 233 -5.17 -2.20 19.24
CA LEU A 233 -4.89 -1.61 17.92
C LEU A 233 -4.66 -2.71 16.87
N PRO A 234 -5.41 -2.69 15.76
CA PRO A 234 -5.29 -3.70 14.72
C PRO A 234 -3.96 -3.58 13.98
N VAL A 235 -3.45 -4.73 13.52
CA VAL A 235 -2.26 -4.83 12.67
C VAL A 235 -2.59 -5.72 11.48
N GLY A 236 -2.20 -5.28 10.28
CA GLY A 236 -2.43 -5.99 9.03
C GLY A 236 -1.19 -6.72 8.50
N ILE A 237 -1.44 -7.77 7.73
CA ILE A 237 -0.47 -8.38 6.81
C ILE A 237 -0.81 -7.97 5.38
N SER A 238 0.18 -7.53 4.63
CA SER A 238 0.04 -7.24 3.20
C SER A 238 0.36 -8.47 2.38
N PHE A 239 -0.48 -8.81 1.41
CA PHE A 239 -0.20 -9.73 0.31
C PHE A 239 -0.08 -8.93 -0.98
N PHE A 240 1.05 -9.01 -1.66
CA PHE A 240 1.30 -8.28 -2.90
C PHE A 240 2.06 -9.14 -3.89
N GLY A 241 1.99 -8.78 -5.17
CA GLY A 241 2.53 -9.62 -6.22
C GLY A 241 2.81 -8.86 -7.50
N ARG A 242 2.93 -9.62 -8.59
CA ARG A 242 3.13 -9.12 -9.96
C ARG A 242 1.89 -8.38 -10.47
N ALA A 243 2.04 -7.57 -11.52
CA ALA A 243 0.91 -6.93 -12.20
C ALA A 243 -0.21 -7.93 -12.52
N TRP A 244 -1.47 -7.50 -12.36
CA TRP A 244 -2.67 -8.26 -12.74
C TRP A 244 -2.84 -9.60 -12.00
N SER A 245 -2.24 -9.74 -10.80
CA SER A 245 -2.33 -10.95 -9.97
C SER A 245 -3.44 -10.88 -8.90
N GLU A 246 -4.39 -9.96 -9.03
CA GLU A 246 -5.54 -9.83 -8.11
C GLU A 246 -6.26 -11.17 -7.88
N PRO A 247 -6.52 -12.03 -8.89
CA PRO A 247 -7.11 -13.35 -8.66
C PRO A 247 -6.33 -14.21 -7.66
N THR A 248 -5.00 -14.30 -7.83
CA THR A 248 -4.13 -15.08 -6.94
C THR A 248 -4.04 -14.46 -5.55
N LEU A 249 -3.97 -13.13 -5.46
CA LEU A 249 -3.91 -12.43 -4.18
C LEU A 249 -5.22 -12.55 -3.40
N LEU A 250 -6.38 -12.48 -4.06
CA LEU A 250 -7.68 -12.71 -3.44
C LEU A 250 -7.82 -14.13 -2.92
N GLU A 251 -7.38 -15.13 -3.70
CA GLU A 251 -7.38 -16.53 -3.27
C GLU A 251 -6.56 -16.74 -1.99
N ILE A 252 -5.32 -16.21 -1.96
CA ILE A 252 -4.43 -16.32 -0.80
C ILE A 252 -4.98 -15.55 0.41
N ALA A 253 -5.40 -14.31 0.21
CA ALA A 253 -5.92 -13.43 1.26
C ALA A 253 -7.21 -13.99 1.87
N TYR A 254 -8.11 -14.54 1.06
CA TYR A 254 -9.36 -15.13 1.53
C TYR A 254 -9.11 -16.39 2.36
N ALA A 255 -8.24 -17.30 1.90
CA ALA A 255 -7.86 -18.46 2.69
C ALA A 255 -7.23 -18.07 4.05
N PHE A 256 -6.38 -17.05 4.07
CA PHE A 256 -5.81 -16.50 5.30
C PHE A 256 -6.88 -15.90 6.23
N GLU A 257 -7.77 -15.07 5.70
CA GLU A 257 -8.87 -14.49 6.45
C GLU A 257 -9.77 -15.57 7.06
N GLN A 258 -10.19 -16.55 6.26
CA GLN A 258 -11.15 -17.56 6.69
C GLN A 258 -10.60 -18.51 7.76
N GLY A 259 -9.30 -18.82 7.70
CA GLY A 259 -8.66 -19.68 8.70
C GLY A 259 -8.23 -18.96 9.98
N THR A 260 -8.13 -17.62 9.97
CA THR A 260 -7.67 -16.85 11.15
C THR A 260 -8.75 -16.00 11.81
N LYS A 261 -9.65 -15.40 11.02
CA LYS A 261 -10.75 -14.52 11.45
C LYS A 261 -10.31 -13.45 12.44
N HIS A 262 -9.13 -12.85 12.22
CA HIS A 262 -8.54 -11.91 13.17
C HIS A 262 -9.33 -10.62 13.37
N ARG A 263 -10.14 -10.19 12.39
CA ARG A 263 -10.90 -8.94 12.49
C ARG A 263 -11.83 -8.96 13.70
N GLN A 264 -11.75 -7.93 14.53
CA GLN A 264 -12.72 -7.64 15.58
C GLN A 264 -13.38 -6.29 15.30
N ALA A 265 -14.65 -6.14 15.69
CA ALA A 265 -15.31 -4.84 15.64
C ALA A 265 -14.64 -3.91 16.68
N PRO A 266 -14.42 -2.62 16.34
CA PRO A 266 -13.86 -1.69 17.30
C PRO A 266 -14.81 -1.49 18.48
N LYS A 267 -14.25 -1.27 19.67
CA LYS A 267 -14.98 -0.81 20.85
C LYS A 267 -14.80 0.70 20.98
N PHE A 268 -15.79 1.39 21.53
CA PHE A 268 -15.62 2.77 21.98
C PHE A 268 -14.89 2.74 23.32
N LEU A 269 -13.57 2.96 23.28
CA LEU A 269 -12.70 2.92 24.45
C LEU A 269 -12.35 4.34 24.89
N ASN A 270 -12.41 4.59 26.20
CA ASN A 270 -11.94 5.85 26.78
C ASN A 270 -10.40 5.89 26.88
N TYR A 271 -9.75 4.72 26.89
CA TYR A 271 -8.30 4.56 26.94
C TYR A 271 -7.91 3.18 26.38
N ILE A 272 -6.66 3.03 25.94
CA ILE A 272 -6.10 1.74 25.51
C ILE A 272 -5.40 1.09 26.72
N GLU A 273 -5.78 -0.13 27.06
CA GLU A 273 -5.07 -0.87 28.12
C GLU A 273 -3.73 -1.40 27.60
N ILE A 274 -2.65 -0.86 28.16
CA ILE A 274 -1.31 -1.40 27.94
C ILE A 274 -1.13 -2.55 28.94
N ASN A 275 -1.43 -3.77 28.49
CA ASN A 275 -1.18 -4.98 29.28
C ASN A 275 0.33 -5.19 29.48
N VAL A 276 0.87 -4.58 30.53
CA VAL A 276 2.21 -4.84 31.02
C VAL A 276 2.13 -6.11 31.87
N LYS A 277 2.37 -7.28 31.28
CA LYS A 277 2.67 -8.46 32.10
C LYS A 277 3.98 -8.17 32.84
N PRO A 278 4.03 -8.20 34.19
CA PRO A 278 5.30 -8.12 34.89
C PRO A 278 6.19 -9.23 34.35
N GLY A 279 7.36 -8.89 33.82
CA GLY A 279 8.34 -9.90 33.43
C GLY A 279 8.64 -10.76 34.66
N ASN A 280 8.62 -12.09 34.50
CA ASN A 280 9.13 -12.99 35.54
C ASN A 280 10.54 -12.52 35.89
N LYS A 281 10.71 -11.98 37.09
CA LYS A 281 12.03 -11.74 37.67
C LYS A 281 12.75 -13.09 37.68
N LYS A 282 13.76 -13.24 36.82
CA LYS A 282 14.83 -14.21 36.99
C LYS A 282 16.07 -13.44 37.36
#